data_AF-Q08TE5-F1
#
_entry.id   AF-Q08TE5-F1
#
_cell.length_a   1.000
_cell.length_b   1.000
_cell.length_c   1.000
_cell.angle_alpha   90.00
_cell.angle_beta   90.00
_cell.angle_gamma   90.00
#
_symmetry.space_group_name_H-M   'P 1'
#
loop_
_entity.id
_entity.type
_entity.pdbx_description
1 polymer ?
#
loop_
_entity_poly.entity_id
_entity_poly.type
_entity_poly.pdbx_seq_one_letter_code
_entity_poly.pdbx_strand_id
1 'polypeptide(L)'
;MRSDDLETRPSSQPAGFRDESDYPGFLGRLQTALEGHVTGHRLFTTEATGLWEAYLAALPDEARQHYTCSACRKFVERFGALVTLDGQGTQRSPFWNEDLATPMTFAAVKQLRTWVEKARVNGVFLSSQAVWGTPVAGGWAHMAVRVPQAHVFQPSLLDAHQRMAELREHYRCLNVALGEFHTDLLKQAQTILRAEALTRSEKFIGVVEWLLARQNERKQPHGHNLIWKAVASAPAGFCTPRASMIGTLLEDLAAGLPFETVQARFDAKMHPLQYQRPQAAPSAGNVQQAEAAIAKLGLAPALERRFATLADVHLTWKPAADKPEQARGVFGHLRTKETRSQEVHLPSKTLTWVKFRDTVLPTA
;
A
#
# COMPACT_ATOMS: atom_id res chain seq x y z
N MET A 1 24.44 6.40 -73.88
CA MET A 1 25.91 6.47 -73.79
C MET A 1 26.25 7.88 -73.34
N ARG A 2 27.02 8.00 -72.23
CA ARG A 2 27.54 9.23 -71.58
C ARG A 2 26.47 9.98 -70.78
N SER A 3 26.37 9.86 -69.44
CA SER A 3 27.36 9.98 -68.34
C SER A 3 28.10 11.31 -68.38
N ASP A 4 27.49 12.33 -67.75
CA ASP A 4 28.16 13.54 -67.30
C ASP A 4 27.93 13.68 -65.78
N ASP A 5 29.03 13.46 -65.05
CA ASP A 5 29.55 14.25 -63.94
C ASP A 5 28.60 14.84 -62.89
N LEU A 6 28.53 14.14 -61.76
CA LEU A 6 28.32 14.73 -60.44
C LEU A 6 29.41 14.19 -59.51
N GLU A 7 30.59 14.81 -59.58
CA GLU A 7 31.63 14.69 -58.56
C GLU A 7 31.09 15.25 -57.23
N THR A 8 30.61 14.37 -56.37
CA THR A 8 30.37 14.68 -54.97
C THR A 8 31.71 14.85 -54.25
N ARG A 9 32.05 16.10 -53.94
CA ARG A 9 33.09 16.45 -52.97
C ARG A 9 32.81 15.73 -51.64
N PRO A 10 33.79 15.06 -51.01
CA PRO A 10 33.58 14.51 -49.68
C PRO A 10 33.43 15.69 -48.71
N SER A 11 32.26 15.80 -48.08
CA SER A 11 32.07 16.73 -46.97
C SER A 11 33.03 16.29 -45.86
N SER A 12 34.00 17.14 -45.55
CA SER A 12 34.85 17.02 -44.38
C SER A 12 33.98 17.06 -43.12
N GLN A 13 33.57 15.88 -42.64
CA GLN A 13 33.11 15.70 -41.27
C GLN A 13 34.27 16.10 -40.35
N PRO A 14 34.07 16.99 -39.35
CA PRO A 14 35.05 17.09 -38.29
C PRO A 14 35.15 15.71 -37.64
N ALA A 15 36.39 15.22 -37.55
CA ALA A 15 36.73 13.91 -37.02
C ALA A 15 35.97 13.65 -35.72
N GLY A 16 34.98 12.76 -35.81
CA GLY A 16 34.22 12.33 -34.65
C GLY A 16 35.17 11.75 -33.62
N PHE A 17 34.94 12.12 -32.36
CA PHE A 17 35.27 11.28 -31.22
C PHE A 17 34.62 9.91 -31.48
N ARG A 18 35.38 9.00 -32.09
CA ARG A 18 34.99 7.61 -32.28
C ARG A 18 35.15 6.91 -30.93
N ASP A 19 34.03 6.47 -30.39
CA ASP A 19 33.91 5.22 -29.64
C ASP A 19 34.73 5.08 -28.34
N GLU A 20 34.39 5.86 -27.30
CA GLU A 20 34.91 5.65 -25.93
C GLU A 20 33.83 5.70 -24.84
N SER A 21 32.53 5.73 -25.18
CA SER A 21 31.50 5.65 -24.15
C SER A 21 31.19 4.17 -23.84
N ASP A 22 31.79 3.62 -22.78
CA ASP A 22 31.33 2.38 -22.11
C ASP A 22 29.94 2.58 -21.46
N TYR A 23 29.05 3.29 -22.13
CA TYR A 23 27.70 3.56 -21.69
C TYR A 23 26.83 2.30 -21.71
N PRO A 24 26.92 1.43 -22.75
CA PRO A 24 26.27 0.12 -22.69
C PRO A 24 26.74 -0.74 -21.51
N GLY A 25 28.04 -0.74 -21.20
CA GLY A 25 28.58 -1.43 -20.02
C GLY A 25 28.09 -0.82 -18.72
N PHE A 26 28.01 0.51 -18.63
CA PHE A 26 27.39 1.21 -17.49
C PHE A 26 25.93 0.77 -17.27
N LEU A 27 25.11 0.71 -18.34
CA LEU A 27 23.72 0.24 -18.24
C LEU A 27 23.65 -1.23 -17.80
N GLY A 28 24.56 -2.08 -18.28
CA GLY A 28 24.69 -3.46 -17.84
C GLY A 28 25.00 -3.57 -16.35
N ARG A 29 25.99 -2.82 -15.85
CA ARG A 29 26.33 -2.80 -14.43
C ARG A 29 25.19 -2.23 -13.57
N LEU A 30 24.49 -1.19 -14.04
CA LEU A 30 23.31 -0.63 -13.37
C LEU A 30 22.20 -1.68 -13.21
N GLN A 31 21.94 -2.47 -14.25
CA GLN A 31 20.99 -3.57 -14.23
C GLN A 31 21.40 -4.64 -13.20
N THR A 32 22.67 -5.09 -13.24
CA THR A 32 23.20 -6.09 -12.31
C THR A 32 23.17 -5.61 -10.85
N ALA A 33 23.47 -4.33 -10.60
CA ALA A 33 23.41 -3.74 -9.28
C ALA A 33 21.98 -3.75 -8.72
N LEU A 34 20.98 -3.37 -9.52
CA LEU A 34 19.58 -3.45 -9.11
C LEU A 34 19.21 -4.89 -8.73
N GLU A 35 19.48 -5.85 -9.61
CA GLU A 35 19.14 -7.27 -9.40
C GLU A 35 19.76 -7.84 -8.12
N GLY A 36 21.05 -7.55 -7.88
CA GLY A 36 21.75 -7.98 -6.67
C GLY A 36 21.14 -7.40 -5.39
N HIS A 37 20.73 -6.13 -5.42
CA HIS A 37 20.15 -5.47 -4.24
C HIS A 37 18.71 -5.87 -3.96
N VAL A 38 17.89 -6.11 -4.98
CA VAL A 38 16.45 -6.41 -4.79
C VAL A 38 16.19 -7.88 -4.48
N THR A 39 17.13 -8.77 -4.75
CA THR A 39 16.99 -10.20 -4.44
C THR A 39 16.77 -10.41 -2.95
N GLY A 40 15.53 -10.74 -2.55
CA GLY A 40 15.15 -10.93 -1.14
C GLY A 40 14.89 -9.64 -0.35
N HIS A 41 14.99 -8.46 -0.96
CA HIS A 41 14.82 -7.17 -0.28
C HIS A 41 13.77 -6.27 -0.93
N ARG A 42 12.97 -5.57 -0.12
CA ARG A 42 12.07 -4.52 -0.61
C ARG A 42 12.83 -3.21 -0.84
N LEU A 43 12.28 -2.36 -1.71
CA LEU A 43 12.77 -1.01 -1.96
C LEU A 43 12.02 0.00 -1.10
N PHE A 44 12.74 1.03 -0.67
CA PHE A 44 12.26 2.11 0.17
C PHE A 44 12.66 3.45 -0.41
N THR A 45 11.85 4.46 -0.18
CA THR A 45 12.15 5.86 -0.52
C THR A 45 12.90 6.54 0.63
N THR A 46 13.73 7.51 0.30
CA THR A 46 14.42 8.37 1.27
C THR A 46 14.03 9.84 1.09
N GLU A 47 14.42 10.68 2.04
CA GLU A 47 14.29 12.14 1.97
C GLU A 47 15.38 12.81 1.10
N ALA A 48 16.23 12.04 0.41
CA ALA A 48 17.23 12.60 -0.47
C ALA A 48 16.58 13.29 -1.68
N THR A 49 16.89 14.57 -1.89
CA THR A 49 16.39 15.41 -2.99
C THR A 49 17.54 16.13 -3.67
N GLY A 50 17.34 16.65 -4.88
CA GLY A 50 18.38 17.41 -5.59
C GLY A 50 19.56 16.55 -6.09
N LEU A 51 19.34 15.24 -6.25
CA LEU A 51 20.38 14.29 -6.64
C LEU A 51 20.94 14.56 -8.05
N TRP A 52 20.12 15.10 -8.95
CA TRP A 52 20.55 15.40 -10.32
C TRP A 52 21.49 16.60 -10.36
N GLU A 53 21.13 17.66 -9.65
CA GLU A 53 21.96 18.86 -9.51
C GLU A 53 23.29 18.52 -8.85
N ALA A 54 23.25 17.67 -7.81
CA ALA A 54 24.44 17.15 -7.15
C ALA A 54 25.33 16.34 -8.10
N TYR A 55 24.72 15.47 -8.90
CA TYR A 55 25.42 14.66 -9.88
C TYR A 55 26.17 15.51 -10.89
N LEU A 56 25.52 16.52 -11.48
CA LEU A 56 26.15 17.43 -12.43
C LEU A 56 27.25 18.28 -11.78
N ALA A 57 27.01 18.80 -10.57
CA ALA A 57 27.99 19.63 -9.86
C ALA A 57 29.30 18.87 -9.56
N ALA A 58 29.22 17.56 -9.32
CA ALA A 58 30.37 16.71 -9.03
C ALA A 58 31.17 16.26 -10.26
N LEU A 59 30.69 16.54 -11.47
CA LEU A 59 31.45 16.31 -12.70
C LEU A 59 32.40 17.50 -12.98
N PRO A 60 33.52 17.26 -13.70
CA PRO A 60 34.36 18.33 -14.23
C PRO A 60 33.55 19.33 -15.05
N ASP A 61 33.90 20.62 -14.97
CA ASP A 61 33.14 21.72 -15.58
C ASP A 61 32.91 21.50 -17.08
N GLU A 62 33.95 21.05 -17.78
CA GLU A 62 33.95 20.74 -19.21
C GLU A 62 33.02 19.58 -19.60
N ALA A 63 32.71 18.66 -18.68
CA ALA A 63 31.87 17.50 -18.93
C ALA A 63 30.38 17.77 -18.64
N ARG A 64 30.03 18.76 -17.82
CA ARG A 64 28.64 18.95 -17.33
C ARG A 64 27.61 19.09 -18.44
N GLN A 65 27.93 19.85 -19.49
CA GLN A 65 27.02 20.06 -20.62
C GLN A 65 26.75 18.75 -21.37
N HIS A 66 27.77 17.90 -21.51
CA HIS A 66 27.63 16.59 -22.17
C HIS A 66 26.71 15.65 -21.39
N TYR A 67 26.75 15.68 -20.06
CA TYR A 67 25.91 14.83 -19.19
C TYR A 67 24.52 15.44 -18.89
N THR A 68 24.22 16.63 -19.44
CA THR A 68 22.92 17.26 -19.25
C THR A 68 21.85 16.57 -20.13
N CYS A 69 21.18 15.57 -19.55
CA CYS A 69 20.16 14.77 -20.23
C CYS A 69 18.84 14.75 -19.45
N SER A 70 17.73 15.11 -20.11
CA SER A 70 16.39 15.12 -19.50
C SER A 70 15.84 13.72 -19.18
N ALA A 71 16.19 12.70 -19.96
CA ALA A 71 15.79 11.32 -19.70
C ALA A 71 16.51 10.74 -18.48
N CYS A 72 17.83 10.93 -18.39
CA CYS A 72 18.63 10.53 -17.23
C CYS A 72 18.23 11.31 -15.97
N ARG A 73 17.95 12.61 -16.09
CA ARG A 73 17.40 13.43 -14.99
C ARG A 73 16.14 12.80 -14.38
N LYS A 74 15.15 12.47 -15.21
CA LYS A 74 13.89 11.85 -14.74
C LYS A 74 14.13 10.51 -14.02
N PHE A 75 15.10 9.73 -14.49
CA PHE A 75 15.48 8.49 -13.81
C PHE A 75 16.06 8.77 -12.42
N VAL A 76 17.04 9.68 -12.34
CA VAL A 76 17.73 10.04 -11.09
C VAL A 76 16.76 10.64 -10.07
N GLU A 77 15.90 11.57 -10.48
CA GLU A 77 14.92 12.22 -9.61
C GLU A 77 13.88 11.23 -9.06
N ARG A 78 13.47 10.24 -9.87
CA ARG A 78 12.40 9.31 -9.50
C ARG A 78 12.89 8.07 -8.75
N PHE A 79 14.06 7.55 -9.10
CA PHE A 79 14.55 6.27 -8.59
C PHE A 79 15.89 6.40 -7.85
N GLY A 80 16.64 7.49 -8.05
CA GLY A 80 17.96 7.67 -7.45
C GLY A 80 17.96 7.70 -5.92
N ALA A 81 16.86 8.13 -5.30
CA ALA A 81 16.71 8.19 -3.85
C ALA A 81 16.28 6.86 -3.21
N LEU A 82 16.20 5.77 -3.99
CA LEU A 82 15.78 4.47 -3.46
C LEU A 82 16.92 3.76 -2.71
N VAL A 83 16.52 2.97 -1.71
CA VAL A 83 17.41 2.10 -0.93
C VAL A 83 16.78 0.74 -0.68
N THR A 84 17.61 -0.27 -0.42
CA THR A 84 17.20 -1.52 0.21
C THR A 84 17.66 -1.56 1.66
N LEU A 85 16.98 -2.35 2.48
CA LEU A 85 17.28 -2.51 3.91
C LEU A 85 17.71 -3.96 4.20
N ASP A 86 18.86 -4.12 4.85
CA ASP A 86 19.37 -5.42 5.27
C ASP A 86 18.69 -5.96 6.54
N GLY A 87 19.20 -7.05 7.12
CA GLY A 87 18.72 -7.66 8.36
C GLY A 87 18.73 -6.71 9.57
N GLN A 88 19.70 -5.81 9.63
CA GLN A 88 19.95 -4.88 10.74
C GLN A 88 19.38 -3.47 10.47
N GLY A 89 18.69 -3.27 9.35
CA GLY A 89 18.13 -1.98 8.97
C GLY A 89 19.17 -1.05 8.34
N THR A 90 20.37 -1.52 8.03
CA THR A 90 21.34 -0.77 7.25
C THR A 90 20.80 -0.56 5.85
N GLN A 91 20.85 0.68 5.38
CA GLN A 91 20.41 1.03 4.03
C GLN A 91 21.56 1.02 3.02
N ARG A 92 21.25 0.58 1.79
CA ARG A 92 22.17 0.60 0.66
C ARG A 92 21.46 1.08 -0.59
N SER A 93 22.14 1.91 -1.38
CA SER A 93 21.59 2.32 -2.68
C SER A 93 21.72 1.18 -3.71
N PRO A 94 20.67 0.84 -4.47
CA PRO A 94 20.76 -0.10 -5.57
C PRO A 94 21.36 0.53 -6.85
N PHE A 95 21.49 1.86 -6.92
CA PHE A 95 21.88 2.57 -8.14
C PHE A 95 23.20 3.33 -8.02
N TRP A 96 23.73 3.52 -6.81
CA TRP A 96 24.96 4.25 -6.58
C TRP A 96 25.99 3.36 -5.91
N ASN A 97 26.87 2.76 -6.71
CA ASN A 97 28.01 1.96 -6.27
C ASN A 97 29.26 2.41 -7.05
N GLU A 98 30.42 2.37 -6.40
CA GLU A 98 31.71 2.74 -6.99
C GLU A 98 32.06 1.88 -8.21
N ASP A 99 31.63 0.61 -8.24
CA ASP A 99 31.79 -0.27 -9.41
C ASP A 99 30.99 0.19 -10.64
N LEU A 100 29.99 1.06 -10.46
CA LEU A 100 29.23 1.66 -11.56
C LEU A 100 29.99 2.84 -12.18
N ALA A 101 30.94 3.43 -11.47
CA ALA A 101 31.58 4.66 -11.88
C ALA A 101 32.74 4.45 -12.85
N THR A 102 32.81 5.33 -13.85
CA THR A 102 34.06 5.62 -14.57
C THR A 102 34.94 6.56 -13.74
N PRO A 103 36.25 6.69 -14.03
CA PRO A 103 37.09 7.69 -13.36
C PRO A 103 36.49 9.10 -13.37
N MET A 104 35.83 9.49 -14.46
CA MET A 104 35.16 10.79 -14.61
C MET A 104 33.94 10.93 -13.68
N THR A 105 33.15 9.87 -13.52
CA THR A 105 31.89 9.92 -12.76
C THR A 105 32.04 9.48 -11.30
N PHE A 106 33.22 9.05 -10.88
CA PHE A 106 33.47 8.46 -9.56
C PHE A 106 33.08 9.40 -8.41
N ALA A 107 33.51 10.66 -8.48
CA ALA A 107 33.17 11.67 -7.47
C ALA A 107 31.66 11.85 -7.34
N ALA A 108 30.94 11.93 -8.48
CA ALA A 108 29.50 12.08 -8.52
C ALA A 108 28.78 10.86 -7.92
N VAL A 109 29.11 9.64 -8.36
CA VAL A 109 28.47 8.41 -7.86
C VAL A 109 28.72 8.21 -6.36
N LYS A 110 29.95 8.45 -5.89
CA LYS A 110 30.29 8.37 -4.46
C LYS A 110 29.53 9.38 -3.62
N GLN A 111 29.39 10.62 -4.11
CA GLN A 111 28.63 11.66 -3.43
C GLN A 111 27.14 11.30 -3.35
N LEU A 112 26.54 10.86 -4.47
CA LEU A 112 25.14 10.44 -4.52
C LEU A 112 24.87 9.27 -3.59
N ARG A 113 25.72 8.25 -3.60
CA ARG A 113 25.65 7.13 -2.66
C ARG A 113 25.64 7.62 -1.22
N THR A 114 26.61 8.46 -0.86
CA THR A 114 26.74 8.99 0.50
C THR A 114 25.50 9.77 0.92
N TRP A 115 24.93 10.57 0.02
CA TRP A 115 23.72 11.35 0.30
C TRP A 115 22.51 10.43 0.52
N VAL A 116 22.26 9.50 -0.41
CA VAL A 116 21.11 8.59 -0.36
C VAL A 116 21.21 7.63 0.84
N GLU A 117 22.40 7.10 1.13
CA GLU A 117 22.59 6.16 2.26
C GLU A 117 22.58 6.84 3.63
N LYS A 118 22.76 8.17 3.70
CA LYS A 118 22.60 8.96 4.93
C LYS A 118 21.20 9.55 5.10
N ALA A 119 20.43 9.66 4.03
CA ALA A 119 19.09 10.24 4.07
C ALA A 119 18.12 9.34 4.84
N ARG A 120 17.18 9.94 5.56
CA ARG A 120 16.18 9.20 6.33
C ARG A 120 15.22 8.47 5.39
N VAL A 121 14.92 7.20 5.68
CA VAL A 121 13.87 6.43 4.98
C VAL A 121 12.50 7.02 5.32
N ASN A 122 11.65 7.27 4.33
CA ASN A 122 10.34 7.89 4.51
C ASN A 122 9.16 7.10 3.91
N GLY A 123 9.42 5.95 3.29
CA GLY A 123 8.35 5.16 2.70
C GLY A 123 8.82 3.84 2.07
N VAL A 124 7.85 2.97 1.82
CA VAL A 124 8.03 1.79 0.97
C VAL A 124 7.83 2.20 -0.49
N PHE A 125 8.66 1.70 -1.39
CA PHE A 125 8.53 1.98 -2.81
C PHE A 125 7.87 0.81 -3.56
N LEU A 126 6.84 1.12 -4.35
CA LEU A 126 6.13 0.18 -5.22
C LEU A 126 5.90 0.82 -6.59
N SER A 127 6.02 0.02 -7.64
CA SER A 127 5.73 0.46 -9.02
C SER A 127 5.20 -0.71 -9.84
N SER A 128 4.16 -0.45 -10.64
CA SER A 128 3.64 -1.41 -11.63
C SER A 128 4.40 -1.38 -12.95
N GLN A 129 5.39 -0.48 -13.10
CA GLN A 129 6.19 -0.38 -14.31
C GLN A 129 7.29 -1.44 -14.30
N ALA A 130 7.32 -2.29 -15.33
CA ALA A 130 8.37 -3.30 -15.52
C ALA A 130 9.69 -2.72 -16.04
N VAL A 131 9.67 -1.49 -16.58
CA VAL A 131 10.84 -0.75 -17.02
C VAL A 131 10.83 0.61 -16.34
N TRP A 132 11.92 0.95 -15.66
CA TRP A 132 12.11 2.25 -15.02
C TRP A 132 13.08 3.08 -15.84
N GLY A 133 12.75 4.35 -16.06
CA GLY A 133 13.49 5.22 -16.96
C GLY A 133 12.93 5.23 -18.39
N THR A 134 13.71 5.79 -19.31
CA THR A 134 13.36 5.88 -20.73
C THR A 134 14.51 5.28 -21.53
N PRO A 135 14.47 3.97 -21.84
CA PRO A 135 15.63 3.25 -22.39
C PRO A 135 16.23 3.88 -23.63
N VAL A 136 15.38 4.40 -24.53
CA VAL A 136 15.80 5.08 -25.76
C VAL A 136 14.99 6.35 -25.93
N ALA A 137 15.66 7.47 -26.19
CA ALA A 137 15.05 8.73 -26.56
C ALA A 137 15.98 9.50 -27.52
N GLY A 138 15.43 10.00 -28.63
CA GLY A 138 16.20 10.72 -29.65
C GLY A 138 17.28 9.87 -30.34
N GLY A 139 17.12 8.54 -30.37
CA GLY A 139 18.10 7.61 -30.93
C GLY A 139 19.23 7.20 -29.99
N TRP A 140 19.27 7.75 -28.77
CA TRP A 140 20.32 7.46 -27.77
C TRP A 140 19.78 6.61 -26.63
N ALA A 141 20.62 5.74 -26.08
CA ALA A 141 20.33 4.99 -24.88
C ALA A 141 20.46 5.89 -23.63
N HIS A 142 19.62 5.67 -22.62
CA HIS A 142 19.63 6.43 -21.35
C HIS A 142 19.52 5.51 -20.14
N MET A 143 19.72 6.08 -18.95
CA MET A 143 19.52 5.39 -17.67
C MET A 143 18.12 4.76 -17.62
N ALA A 144 18.10 3.43 -17.69
CA ALA A 144 16.91 2.63 -17.54
C ALA A 144 17.27 1.24 -17.06
N VAL A 145 16.33 0.62 -16.34
CA VAL A 145 16.47 -0.74 -15.80
C VAL A 145 15.18 -1.51 -16.01
N ARG A 146 15.31 -2.82 -16.21
CA ARG A 146 14.19 -3.75 -16.21
C ARG A 146 14.04 -4.34 -14.81
N VAL A 147 12.86 -4.22 -14.24
CA VAL A 147 12.57 -4.67 -12.87
C VAL A 147 12.23 -6.15 -12.91
N PRO A 148 12.81 -6.98 -12.02
CA PRO A 148 12.40 -8.37 -11.89
C PRO A 148 10.89 -8.49 -11.61
N GLN A 149 10.23 -9.47 -12.22
CA GLN A 149 8.77 -9.61 -12.16
C GLN A 149 8.22 -9.65 -10.72
N ALA A 150 8.97 -10.25 -9.79
CA ALA A 150 8.62 -10.32 -8.36
C ALA A 150 8.54 -8.94 -7.66
N HIS A 151 9.13 -7.90 -8.25
CA HIS A 151 9.13 -6.53 -7.75
C HIS A 151 8.17 -5.61 -8.52
N VAL A 152 7.55 -6.10 -9.59
CA VAL A 152 6.50 -5.37 -10.30
C VAL A 152 5.21 -5.50 -9.51
N PHE A 153 4.73 -4.37 -8.96
CA PHE A 153 3.49 -4.34 -8.20
C PHE A 153 2.31 -4.66 -9.10
N GLN A 154 1.58 -5.73 -8.76
CA GLN A 154 0.33 -6.12 -9.42
C GLN A 154 -0.84 -5.38 -8.77
N PRO A 155 -1.50 -4.45 -9.48
CA PRO A 155 -2.64 -3.74 -8.93
C PRO A 155 -3.80 -4.69 -8.62
N SER A 156 -4.54 -4.40 -7.56
CA SER A 156 -5.82 -5.03 -7.26
C SER A 156 -6.89 -3.96 -7.09
N LEU A 157 -7.45 -3.81 -5.90
CA LEU A 157 -8.29 -2.68 -5.55
C LEU A 157 -7.51 -1.37 -5.47
N LEU A 158 -6.25 -1.45 -5.01
CA LEU A 158 -5.36 -0.31 -4.88
C LEU A 158 -4.32 -0.32 -6.00
N ASP A 159 -4.02 0.86 -6.52
CA ASP A 159 -2.82 1.07 -7.32
C ASP A 159 -1.56 1.18 -6.43
N ALA A 160 -0.38 1.21 -7.06
CA ALA A 160 0.89 1.27 -6.34
C ALA A 160 1.00 2.52 -5.45
N HIS A 161 0.50 3.67 -5.90
CA HIS A 161 0.59 4.93 -5.15
C HIS A 161 -0.34 4.91 -3.93
N GLN A 162 -1.58 4.44 -4.10
CA GLN A 162 -2.54 4.23 -3.02
C GLN A 162 -2.00 3.25 -1.98
N ARG A 163 -1.40 2.13 -2.41
CA ARG A 163 -0.78 1.16 -1.49
C ARG A 163 0.42 1.74 -0.76
N MET A 164 1.27 2.54 -1.41
CA MET A 164 2.36 3.26 -0.72
C MET A 164 1.83 4.27 0.31
N ALA A 165 0.73 4.97 0.01
CA ALA A 165 0.10 5.88 0.97
C ALA A 165 -0.45 5.13 2.19
N GLU A 166 -1.13 3.99 1.98
CA GLU A 166 -1.61 3.13 3.07
C GLU A 166 -0.45 2.61 3.94
N LEU A 167 0.67 2.18 3.34
CA LEU A 167 1.85 1.75 4.09
C LEU A 167 2.49 2.88 4.90
N ARG A 168 2.47 4.13 4.40
CA ARG A 168 2.90 5.30 5.18
C ARG A 168 1.99 5.53 6.39
N GLU A 169 0.68 5.38 6.22
CA GLU A 169 -0.27 5.50 7.32
C GLU A 169 -0.12 4.38 8.35
N HIS A 170 0.12 3.15 7.89
CA HIS A 170 0.45 2.01 8.75
C HIS A 170 1.70 2.27 9.60
N TYR A 171 2.74 2.85 9.01
CA TYR A 171 3.94 3.26 9.75
C TYR A 171 3.61 4.29 10.83
N ARG A 172 2.78 5.29 10.52
CA ARG A 172 2.33 6.31 11.49
C ARG A 172 1.55 5.68 12.63
N CYS A 173 0.52 4.89 12.33
CA CYS A 173 -0.31 4.20 13.32
C CYS A 173 0.50 3.27 14.22
N LEU A 174 1.44 2.52 13.64
CA LEU A 174 2.30 1.62 14.40
C LEU A 174 3.20 2.40 15.37
N ASN A 175 3.82 3.50 14.94
CA ASN A 175 4.68 4.28 15.82
C ASN A 175 3.92 4.93 16.98
N VAL A 176 2.69 5.41 16.74
CA VAL A 176 1.81 5.90 17.81
C VAL A 176 1.55 4.78 18.82
N ALA A 177 1.14 3.61 18.35
CA ALA A 177 0.87 2.47 19.22
C ALA A 177 2.11 1.99 20.00
N LEU A 178 3.29 1.96 19.39
CA LEU A 178 4.54 1.62 20.07
C LEU A 178 5.00 2.71 21.06
N GLY A 179 4.53 3.94 20.90
CA GLY A 179 4.75 5.01 21.87
C GLY A 179 3.95 4.81 23.16
N GLU A 180 2.76 4.24 23.07
CA GLU A 180 1.81 4.12 24.18
C GLU A 180 1.83 2.73 24.83
N PHE A 181 1.90 1.67 24.02
CA PHE A 181 1.90 0.30 24.51
C PHE A 181 3.32 -0.16 24.83
N HIS A 182 3.81 0.21 26.01
CA HIS A 182 5.15 -0.11 26.48
C HIS A 182 5.41 -1.62 26.63
N THR A 183 6.69 -2.00 26.66
CA THR A 183 7.12 -3.41 26.72
C THR A 183 6.49 -4.19 27.88
N ASP A 184 6.33 -3.58 29.06
CA ASP A 184 5.79 -4.26 30.23
C ASP A 184 4.30 -4.54 30.10
N LEU A 185 3.54 -3.59 29.57
CA LEU A 185 2.12 -3.77 29.24
C LEU A 185 1.92 -4.90 28.22
N LEU A 186 2.75 -4.93 27.17
CA LEU A 186 2.68 -5.98 26.15
C LEU A 186 3.05 -7.36 26.74
N LYS A 187 4.02 -7.44 27.65
CA LYS A 187 4.34 -8.68 28.38
C LYS A 187 3.19 -9.13 29.28
N GLN A 188 2.55 -8.21 30.00
CA GLN A 188 1.38 -8.51 30.82
C GLN A 188 0.23 -9.06 29.95
N ALA A 189 -0.06 -8.42 28.82
CA ALA A 189 -1.04 -8.89 27.86
C ALA A 189 -0.68 -10.28 27.31
N GLN A 190 0.59 -10.53 26.98
CA GLN A 190 1.05 -11.84 26.54
C GLN A 190 0.80 -12.93 27.61
N THR A 191 1.10 -12.65 28.87
CA THR A 191 0.84 -13.58 29.99
C THR A 191 -0.64 -13.90 30.10
N ILE A 192 -1.51 -12.89 30.04
CA ILE A 192 -2.96 -13.08 30.12
C ILE A 192 -3.48 -13.91 28.93
N LEU A 193 -3.03 -13.61 27.71
CA LEU A 193 -3.47 -14.32 26.51
C LEU A 193 -3.01 -15.79 26.51
N ARG A 194 -1.79 -16.07 26.98
CA ARG A 194 -1.23 -17.42 27.10
C ARG A 194 -1.83 -18.24 28.23
N ALA A 195 -2.39 -17.59 29.24
CA ALA A 195 -3.15 -18.25 30.30
C ALA A 195 -4.53 -18.75 29.84
N GLU A 196 -4.92 -18.48 28.58
CA GLU A 196 -6.19 -18.90 27.97
C GLU A 196 -7.44 -18.46 28.76
N ALA A 197 -7.31 -17.41 29.57
CA ALA A 197 -8.38 -16.90 30.41
C ALA A 197 -9.37 -15.98 29.66
N LEU A 198 -9.11 -15.66 28.38
CA LEU A 198 -9.97 -14.80 27.54
C LEU A 198 -10.54 -15.60 26.37
N THR A 199 -11.75 -15.26 25.91
CA THR A 199 -12.38 -15.97 24.78
C THR A 199 -11.57 -15.83 23.49
N ARG A 200 -11.10 -16.95 22.93
CA ARG A 200 -10.33 -16.99 21.67
C ARG A 200 -9.00 -16.21 21.76
N SER A 201 -8.35 -16.26 22.91
CA SER A 201 -7.08 -15.53 23.17
C SER A 201 -5.96 -15.92 22.21
N GLU A 202 -5.95 -17.16 21.70
CA GLU A 202 -4.95 -17.71 20.81
C GLU A 202 -4.75 -16.88 19.53
N LYS A 203 -5.81 -16.19 19.08
CA LYS A 203 -5.77 -15.36 17.86
C LYS A 203 -4.93 -14.11 17.99
N PHE A 204 -4.69 -13.65 19.21
CA PHE A 204 -4.03 -12.37 19.47
C PHE A 204 -2.59 -12.52 19.98
N ILE A 205 -2.18 -13.73 20.36
CA ILE A 205 -0.82 -14.02 20.83
C ILE A 205 0.22 -13.55 19.81
N GLY A 206 0.04 -13.93 18.54
CA GLY A 206 0.95 -13.53 17.46
C GLY A 206 1.03 -12.02 17.24
N VAL A 207 -0.06 -11.28 17.48
CA VAL A 207 -0.08 -9.81 17.37
C VAL A 207 0.79 -9.18 18.45
N VAL A 208 0.62 -9.63 19.70
CA VAL A 208 1.36 -9.10 20.86
C VAL A 208 2.85 -9.42 20.74
N GLU A 209 3.19 -10.64 20.32
CA GLU A 209 4.58 -11.04 20.06
C GLU A 209 5.21 -10.21 18.96
N TRP A 210 4.46 -9.97 17.89
CA TRP A 210 4.91 -9.12 16.81
C TRP A 210 5.16 -7.68 17.31
N LEU A 211 4.28 -7.10 18.12
CA LEU A 211 4.47 -5.78 18.73
C LEU A 211 5.66 -5.72 19.70
N LEU A 212 5.87 -6.77 20.51
CA LEU A 212 7.04 -6.89 21.39
C LEU A 212 8.35 -6.89 20.59
N ALA A 213 8.40 -7.62 19.48
CA ALA A 213 9.56 -7.61 18.60
C ALA A 213 9.83 -6.20 18.05
N ARG A 214 8.79 -5.45 17.65
CA ARG A 214 8.93 -4.06 17.18
C ARG A 214 9.41 -3.11 18.29
N GLN A 215 9.00 -3.31 19.53
CA GLN A 215 9.53 -2.53 20.66
C GLN A 215 11.04 -2.74 20.85
N ASN A 216 11.52 -3.97 20.64
CA ASN A 216 12.94 -4.28 20.74
C ASN A 216 13.72 -3.69 19.55
N GLU A 217 13.21 -3.83 18.33
CA GLU A 217 13.82 -3.28 17.12
C GLU A 217 13.93 -1.75 17.16
N ARG A 218 12.94 -1.04 17.72
CA ARG A 218 13.02 0.42 17.92
C ARG A 218 14.23 0.88 18.73
N LYS A 219 14.74 0.01 19.62
CA LYS A 219 15.89 0.30 20.49
C LYS A 219 17.23 -0.03 19.83
N GLN A 220 17.21 -0.76 18.71
CA GLN A 220 18.43 -1.12 17.98
C GLN A 220 18.97 0.06 17.17
N PRO A 221 20.26 0.03 16.80
CA PRO A 221 20.78 0.89 15.74
C PRO A 221 19.89 0.77 14.50
N HIS A 222 19.58 1.89 13.85
CA HIS A 222 18.64 1.93 12.70
C HIS A 222 17.21 1.44 13.00
N GLY A 223 16.74 1.49 14.26
CA GLY A 223 15.38 1.10 14.63
C GLY A 223 14.28 1.74 13.76
N HIS A 224 14.47 2.99 13.31
CA HIS A 224 13.58 3.66 12.35
C HIS A 224 13.40 2.85 11.04
N ASN A 225 14.49 2.33 10.49
CA ASN A 225 14.49 1.54 9.25
C ASN A 225 13.90 0.14 9.48
N LEU A 226 14.18 -0.47 10.64
CA LEU A 226 13.59 -1.76 11.01
C LEU A 226 12.06 -1.69 11.08
N ILE A 227 11.50 -0.60 11.61
CA ILE A 227 10.04 -0.40 11.63
C ILE A 227 9.47 -0.26 10.21
N TRP A 228 10.13 0.50 9.31
CA TRP A 228 9.71 0.54 7.90
C TRP A 228 9.74 -0.84 7.24
N LYS A 229 10.79 -1.62 7.51
CA LYS A 229 10.91 -3.00 7.02
C LYS A 229 9.79 -3.88 7.53
N ALA A 230 9.44 -3.77 8.81
CA ALA A 230 8.34 -4.53 9.41
C ALA A 230 6.98 -4.13 8.83
N VAL A 231 6.75 -2.85 8.57
CA VAL A 231 5.50 -2.37 7.92
C VAL A 231 5.37 -2.93 6.50
N ALA A 232 6.47 -3.04 5.75
CA ALA A 232 6.46 -3.56 4.39
C ALA A 232 6.06 -5.05 4.29
N SER A 233 6.24 -5.82 5.36
CA SER A 233 5.94 -7.26 5.42
C SER A 233 4.87 -7.63 6.45
N ALA A 234 4.24 -6.64 7.09
CA ALA A 234 3.27 -6.88 8.15
C ALA A 234 2.03 -7.62 7.63
N PRO A 235 1.56 -8.64 8.36
CA PRO A 235 0.23 -9.20 8.17
C PRO A 235 -0.86 -8.14 8.28
N ALA A 236 -1.97 -8.37 7.58
CA ALA A 236 -3.11 -7.46 7.58
C ALA A 236 -3.60 -7.18 9.01
N GLY A 237 -3.76 -5.90 9.35
CA GLY A 237 -4.26 -5.45 10.65
C GLY A 237 -3.20 -5.32 11.77
N PHE A 238 -1.96 -5.79 11.59
CA PHE A 238 -0.94 -5.69 12.65
C PHE A 238 -0.36 -4.29 12.84
N CYS A 239 -0.35 -3.46 11.80
CA CYS A 239 0.14 -2.07 11.89
C CYS A 239 -0.84 -1.09 12.56
N THR A 240 -2.08 -1.51 12.80
CA THR A 240 -3.13 -0.68 13.39
C THR A 240 -3.69 -1.31 14.65
N PRO A 241 -2.86 -1.64 15.65
CA PRO A 241 -3.29 -2.43 16.82
C PRO A 241 -4.39 -1.71 17.62
N ARG A 242 -4.38 -0.38 17.64
CA ARG A 242 -5.43 0.43 18.29
C ARG A 242 -6.83 0.22 17.71
N ALA A 243 -6.93 0.09 16.40
CA ALA A 243 -8.19 -0.13 15.71
C ALA A 243 -8.68 -1.59 15.82
N SER A 244 -7.91 -2.46 16.49
CA SER A 244 -8.18 -3.88 16.60
C SER A 244 -8.58 -4.26 18.03
N MET A 245 -9.07 -5.50 18.18
CA MET A 245 -9.41 -6.06 19.47
C MET A 245 -8.25 -6.07 20.48
N ILE A 246 -7.00 -6.20 20.00
CA ILE A 246 -5.84 -6.12 20.91
C ILE A 246 -5.68 -4.72 21.51
N GLY A 247 -6.05 -3.67 20.76
CA GLY A 247 -6.00 -2.29 21.23
C GLY A 247 -6.90 -2.08 22.45
N THR A 248 -8.13 -2.60 22.40
CA THR A 248 -9.03 -2.54 23.57
C THR A 248 -8.45 -3.25 24.78
N LEU A 249 -7.92 -4.47 24.60
CA LEU A 249 -7.31 -5.20 25.71
C LEU A 249 -6.14 -4.41 26.34
N LEU A 250 -5.27 -3.85 25.50
CA LEU A 250 -4.13 -3.07 25.97
C LEU A 250 -4.56 -1.76 26.66
N GLU A 251 -5.61 -1.11 26.17
CA GLU A 251 -6.17 0.09 26.80
C GLU A 251 -6.80 -0.23 28.16
N ASP A 252 -7.57 -1.31 28.28
CA ASP A 252 -8.16 -1.74 29.55
C ASP A 252 -7.07 -2.14 30.59
N LEU A 253 -5.99 -2.78 30.13
CA LEU A 253 -4.84 -3.12 30.98
C LEU A 253 -4.03 -1.88 31.38
N ALA A 254 -3.82 -0.93 30.46
CA ALA A 254 -3.13 0.32 30.74
C ALA A 254 -3.92 1.20 31.73
N ALA A 255 -5.25 1.13 31.69
CA ALA A 255 -6.12 1.80 32.66
C ALA A 255 -6.13 1.13 34.05
N GLY A 256 -5.46 -0.02 34.22
CA GLY A 256 -5.36 -0.72 35.50
C GLY A 256 -6.68 -1.34 35.97
N LEU A 257 -7.57 -1.69 35.04
CA LEU A 257 -8.86 -2.29 35.40
C LEU A 257 -8.68 -3.69 36.02
N PRO A 258 -9.56 -4.10 36.95
CA PRO A 258 -9.57 -5.46 37.49
C PRO A 258 -9.76 -6.49 36.38
N PHE A 259 -9.08 -7.64 36.49
CA PHE A 259 -9.08 -8.68 35.47
C PHE A 259 -10.49 -9.13 35.06
N GLU A 260 -11.41 -9.30 36.01
CA GLU A 260 -12.80 -9.67 35.73
C GLU A 260 -13.51 -8.68 34.81
N THR A 261 -13.23 -7.37 34.97
CA THR A 261 -13.78 -6.32 34.11
C THR A 261 -13.17 -6.37 32.71
N VAL A 262 -11.85 -6.59 32.62
CA VAL A 262 -11.14 -6.74 31.36
C VAL A 262 -11.69 -7.94 30.58
N GLN A 263 -11.85 -9.09 31.25
CA GLN A 263 -12.40 -10.31 30.67
C GLN A 263 -13.82 -10.09 30.16
N ALA A 264 -14.71 -9.53 30.98
CA ALA A 264 -16.10 -9.28 30.59
C ALA A 264 -16.20 -8.35 29.36
N ARG A 265 -15.39 -7.27 29.31
CA ARG A 265 -15.37 -6.36 28.16
C ARG A 265 -14.83 -7.03 26.90
N PHE A 266 -13.77 -7.81 27.05
CA PHE A 266 -13.16 -8.54 25.96
C PHE A 266 -14.13 -9.56 25.35
N ASP A 267 -14.76 -10.38 26.20
CA ASP A 267 -15.70 -11.42 25.81
C ASP A 267 -16.96 -10.84 25.18
N ALA A 268 -17.47 -9.72 25.70
CA ALA A 268 -18.59 -9.00 25.11
C ALA A 268 -18.31 -8.56 23.67
N LYS A 269 -17.12 -8.00 23.40
CA LYS A 269 -16.71 -7.59 22.04
C LYS A 269 -16.41 -8.80 21.13
N MET A 270 -15.91 -9.89 21.68
CA MET A 270 -15.64 -11.14 20.96
C MET A 270 -16.89 -12.01 20.75
N HIS A 271 -18.04 -11.59 21.27
CA HIS A 271 -19.27 -12.35 21.19
C HIS A 271 -19.66 -12.61 19.72
N PRO A 272 -19.88 -13.87 19.30
CA PRO A 272 -20.09 -14.23 17.88
C PRO A 272 -21.29 -13.54 17.20
N LEU A 273 -22.27 -13.06 17.96
CA LEU A 273 -23.41 -12.30 17.42
C LEU A 273 -23.07 -10.83 17.10
N GLN A 274 -21.99 -10.30 17.69
CA GLN A 274 -21.51 -8.95 17.46
C GLN A 274 -20.31 -8.94 16.50
N TYR A 275 -19.42 -9.91 16.66
CA TYR A 275 -18.23 -10.09 15.84
C TYR A 275 -18.56 -10.87 14.55
N GLN A 276 -18.11 -10.38 13.39
CA GLN A 276 -18.27 -10.99 12.05
C GLN A 276 -19.69 -11.00 11.45
N ARG A 277 -20.70 -10.45 12.13
CA ARG A 277 -22.03 -10.24 11.54
C ARG A 277 -22.39 -8.75 11.45
N PRO A 278 -22.54 -8.19 10.25
CA PRO A 278 -23.12 -6.86 10.09
C PRO A 278 -24.55 -6.85 10.65
N GLN A 279 -24.80 -6.03 11.67
CA GLN A 279 -26.13 -5.88 12.26
C GLN A 279 -26.98 -4.83 11.52
N ALA A 280 -26.34 -3.94 10.76
CA ALA A 280 -27.00 -2.89 10.00
C ALA A 280 -27.07 -3.24 8.50
N ALA A 281 -28.19 -2.91 7.87
CA ALA A 281 -28.32 -2.95 6.42
C ALA A 281 -27.31 -2.01 5.74
N PRO A 282 -26.74 -2.39 4.57
CA PRO A 282 -25.79 -1.55 3.86
C PRO A 282 -26.44 -0.24 3.39
N SER A 283 -25.66 0.85 3.38
CA SER A 283 -26.08 2.09 2.73
C SER A 283 -26.03 1.94 1.22
N ALA A 284 -26.79 2.76 0.48
CA ALA A 284 -26.72 2.79 -0.99
C ALA A 284 -25.30 3.08 -1.49
N GLY A 285 -24.55 3.96 -0.80
CA GLY A 285 -23.16 4.24 -1.12
C GLY A 285 -22.24 3.02 -0.96
N ASN A 286 -22.43 2.22 0.08
CA ASN A 286 -21.65 0.99 0.27
C ASN A 286 -21.94 -0.04 -0.83
N VAL A 287 -23.19 -0.16 -1.27
CA VAL A 287 -23.58 -1.04 -2.39
C VAL A 287 -22.87 -0.58 -3.67
N GLN A 288 -22.92 0.71 -3.99
CA GLN A 288 -22.26 1.26 -5.17
C GLN A 288 -20.74 1.03 -5.15
N GLN A 289 -20.09 1.25 -4.00
CA GLN A 289 -18.65 1.00 -3.85
C GLN A 289 -18.31 -0.49 -4.01
N ALA A 290 -19.14 -1.38 -3.47
CA ALA A 290 -18.97 -2.81 -3.62
C ALA A 290 -19.11 -3.26 -5.08
N GLU A 291 -20.10 -2.74 -5.81
CA GLU A 291 -20.28 -3.02 -7.23
C GLU A 291 -19.08 -2.53 -8.05
N ALA A 292 -18.60 -1.31 -7.80
CA ALA A 292 -17.41 -0.78 -8.46
C ALA A 292 -16.16 -1.63 -8.17
N ALA A 293 -16.00 -2.13 -6.94
CA ALA A 293 -14.89 -3.00 -6.55
C ALA A 293 -14.94 -4.36 -7.28
N ILE A 294 -16.12 -4.99 -7.35
CA ILE A 294 -16.32 -6.26 -8.06
C ILE A 294 -16.07 -6.10 -9.56
N ALA A 295 -16.57 -5.01 -10.15
CA ALA A 295 -16.32 -4.68 -11.55
C ALA A 295 -14.82 -4.49 -11.82
N LYS A 296 -14.12 -3.72 -10.97
CA LYS A 296 -12.67 -3.48 -11.07
C LYS A 296 -11.85 -4.77 -11.01
N LEU A 297 -12.25 -5.72 -10.17
CA LEU A 297 -11.57 -7.01 -10.04
C LEU A 297 -12.00 -8.03 -11.11
N GLY A 298 -13.02 -7.74 -11.92
CA GLY A 298 -13.56 -8.68 -12.90
C GLY A 298 -14.22 -9.92 -12.26
N LEU A 299 -14.65 -9.82 -11.00
CA LEU A 299 -15.17 -10.96 -10.22
C LEU A 299 -16.68 -11.15 -10.34
N ALA A 300 -17.38 -10.33 -11.14
CA ALA A 300 -18.83 -10.41 -11.27
C ALA A 300 -19.33 -11.82 -11.66
N PRO A 301 -18.71 -12.52 -12.65
CA PRO A 301 -19.13 -13.86 -13.03
C PRO A 301 -18.96 -14.91 -11.92
N ALA A 302 -18.01 -14.70 -11.00
CA ALA A 302 -17.78 -15.62 -9.88
C ALA A 302 -18.87 -15.52 -8.80
N LEU A 303 -19.65 -14.43 -8.80
CA LEU A 303 -20.74 -14.21 -7.85
C LEU A 303 -22.11 -14.60 -8.40
N GLU A 304 -22.24 -14.82 -9.70
CA GLU A 304 -23.47 -15.27 -10.33
C GLU A 304 -23.80 -16.69 -9.87
N ARG A 305 -24.68 -16.79 -8.89
CA ARG A 305 -25.32 -18.05 -8.53
C ARG A 305 -26.50 -18.26 -9.47
N ARG A 306 -26.34 -19.10 -10.49
CA ARG A 306 -27.50 -19.58 -11.26
C ARG A 306 -28.33 -20.49 -10.36
N PHE A 307 -29.62 -20.19 -10.22
CA PHE A 307 -30.55 -21.13 -9.60
C PHE A 307 -30.67 -22.38 -10.49
N ALA A 308 -30.91 -23.53 -9.87
CA ALA A 308 -31.34 -24.72 -10.59
C ALA A 308 -32.64 -24.38 -11.34
N THR A 309 -32.61 -24.56 -12.64
CA THR A 309 -33.77 -24.37 -13.52
C THR A 309 -34.58 -25.65 -13.57
N LEU A 310 -35.81 -25.55 -14.06
CA LEU A 310 -36.67 -26.71 -14.34
C LEU A 310 -36.06 -27.70 -15.35
N ALA A 311 -35.03 -27.29 -16.11
CA ALA A 311 -34.25 -28.18 -16.98
C ALA A 311 -33.14 -28.94 -16.21
N ASP A 312 -32.74 -28.44 -15.03
CA ASP A 312 -31.74 -29.07 -14.17
C ASP A 312 -32.37 -30.16 -13.25
N VAL A 313 -33.71 -30.35 -13.26
CA VAL A 313 -34.42 -31.30 -12.38
C VAL A 313 -35.49 -32.07 -13.15
N HIS A 314 -35.63 -33.37 -12.88
CA HIS A 314 -36.68 -34.19 -13.49
C HIS A 314 -38.03 -33.89 -12.81
N LEU A 315 -39.00 -33.37 -13.56
CA LEU A 315 -40.26 -32.88 -13.00
C LEU A 315 -41.38 -33.92 -13.09
N THR A 316 -42.04 -34.18 -11.97
CA THR A 316 -43.28 -34.97 -11.89
C THR A 316 -44.55 -34.11 -11.90
N TRP A 317 -44.43 -32.79 -11.68
CA TRP A 317 -45.54 -31.82 -11.71
C TRP A 317 -45.00 -30.39 -11.91
N LYS A 318 -45.79 -29.48 -12.51
CA LYS A 318 -45.36 -28.11 -12.87
C LYS A 318 -46.48 -27.08 -12.63
N PRO A 319 -46.33 -26.15 -11.67
CA PRO A 319 -47.27 -25.03 -11.49
C PRO A 319 -47.01 -23.87 -12.47
N ALA A 320 -48.02 -23.02 -12.68
CA ALA A 320 -47.88 -21.76 -13.40
C ALA A 320 -47.06 -20.75 -12.57
N ALA A 321 -46.12 -20.04 -13.22
CA ALA A 321 -45.13 -19.22 -12.54
C ALA A 321 -45.40 -17.72 -12.73
N ASP A 322 -45.38 -16.97 -11.63
CA ASP A 322 -45.08 -15.54 -11.64
C ASP A 322 -43.56 -15.35 -11.70
N LYS A 323 -43.10 -14.56 -12.67
CA LYS A 323 -41.68 -14.30 -12.87
C LYS A 323 -41.28 -13.10 -12.00
N PRO A 324 -40.40 -13.26 -10.99
CA PRO A 324 -39.92 -12.12 -10.22
C PRO A 324 -39.06 -11.21 -11.09
N GLU A 325 -39.17 -9.91 -10.83
CA GLU A 325 -38.42 -8.86 -11.52
C GLU A 325 -36.92 -8.98 -11.21
N GLN A 326 -36.06 -8.90 -12.24
CA GLN A 326 -34.62 -9.03 -12.08
C GLN A 326 -34.04 -7.73 -11.52
N ALA A 327 -33.46 -7.80 -10.33
CA ALA A 327 -32.74 -6.67 -9.75
C ALA A 327 -31.55 -6.25 -10.64
N ARG A 328 -31.36 -4.94 -10.83
CA ARG A 328 -30.22 -4.38 -11.57
C ARG A 328 -28.96 -4.41 -10.70
N GLY A 329 -27.88 -5.01 -11.21
CA GLY A 329 -26.56 -5.06 -10.54
C GLY A 329 -26.36 -6.31 -9.66
N VAL A 330 -25.10 -6.68 -9.41
CA VAL A 330 -24.73 -7.89 -8.63
C VAL A 330 -25.34 -7.86 -7.23
N PHE A 331 -25.45 -6.66 -6.65
CA PHE A 331 -25.98 -6.45 -5.30
C PHE A 331 -27.34 -5.76 -5.28
N GLY A 332 -28.02 -5.63 -6.43
CA GLY A 332 -29.32 -4.96 -6.54
C GLY A 332 -30.45 -5.60 -5.74
N HIS A 333 -30.27 -6.85 -5.30
CA HIS A 333 -31.22 -7.57 -4.46
C HIS A 333 -31.11 -7.22 -2.96
N LEU A 334 -30.09 -6.45 -2.54
CA LEU A 334 -29.89 -6.08 -1.14
C LEU A 334 -30.83 -4.94 -0.74
N ARG A 335 -31.55 -5.13 0.37
CA ARG A 335 -32.33 -4.04 0.99
C ARG A 335 -31.36 -3.04 1.63
N THR A 336 -31.33 -1.83 1.09
CA THR A 336 -30.51 -0.75 1.64
C THR A 336 -31.20 -0.14 2.86
N LYS A 337 -30.42 0.51 3.72
CA LYS A 337 -30.96 1.33 4.81
C LYS A 337 -31.70 2.52 4.18
N GLU A 338 -33.01 2.43 4.01
CA GLU A 338 -33.83 3.58 3.69
C GLU A 338 -33.57 4.66 4.74
N THR A 339 -33.50 5.92 4.30
CA THR A 339 -33.44 7.08 5.18
C THR A 339 -34.76 7.13 5.94
N ARG A 340 -34.89 6.36 7.01
CA ARG A 340 -35.88 6.61 8.05
C ARG A 340 -35.52 7.98 8.61
N SER A 341 -36.16 9.02 8.09
CA SER A 341 -36.50 10.18 8.89
C SER A 341 -37.08 9.61 10.18
N GLN A 342 -36.35 9.77 11.28
CA GLN A 342 -36.90 9.47 12.59
C GLN A 342 -38.03 10.48 12.79
N GLU A 343 -39.24 10.11 12.38
CA GLU A 343 -40.43 10.74 12.91
C GLU A 343 -40.35 10.53 14.42
N VAL A 344 -40.15 11.64 15.13
CA VAL A 344 -40.19 11.66 16.58
C VAL A 344 -41.59 11.19 16.97
N HIS A 345 -41.72 9.92 17.32
CA HIS A 345 -42.95 9.39 17.88
C HIS A 345 -43.12 10.01 19.26
N LEU A 346 -43.85 11.13 19.29
CA LEU A 346 -44.35 11.70 20.53
C LEU A 346 -45.23 10.65 21.23
N PRO A 347 -45.13 10.50 22.56
CA PRO A 347 -46.00 9.59 23.29
C PRO A 347 -47.45 9.96 23.02
N SER A 348 -48.26 8.97 22.64
CA SER A 348 -49.68 9.17 22.42
C SER A 348 -50.34 9.66 23.71
N LYS A 349 -50.86 10.89 23.68
CA LYS A 349 -51.68 11.41 24.78
C LYS A 349 -53.04 10.73 24.71
N THR A 350 -53.36 9.90 25.71
CA THR A 350 -54.73 9.38 25.87
C THR A 350 -55.67 10.56 26.09
N LEU A 351 -56.57 10.77 25.14
CA LEU A 351 -57.53 11.87 25.16
C LEU A 351 -58.93 11.29 25.35
N THR A 352 -59.72 11.84 26.27
CA THR A 352 -61.11 11.42 26.43
C THR A 352 -61.94 11.89 25.23
N TRP A 353 -62.97 11.13 24.89
CA TRP A 353 -63.86 11.44 23.76
C TRP A 353 -64.43 12.87 23.81
N VAL A 354 -64.81 13.33 25.01
CA VAL A 354 -65.31 14.70 25.23
C VAL A 354 -64.27 15.75 24.81
N LYS A 355 -63.02 15.55 25.22
CA LYS A 355 -61.94 16.49 24.91
C LYS A 355 -61.61 16.48 23.41
N PHE A 356 -61.69 15.33 22.74
CA PHE A 356 -61.48 15.24 21.29
C PHE A 356 -62.57 15.98 20.51
N ARG A 357 -63.84 15.78 20.91
CA ARG A 357 -64.98 16.45 20.31
C ARG A 357 -64.89 17.98 20.45
N ASP A 358 -64.51 18.47 21.62
CA ASP A 358 -64.58 19.89 21.93
C ASP A 358 -63.34 20.68 21.48
N THR A 359 -62.17 20.03 21.32
CA THR A 359 -60.91 20.73 20.97
C THR A 359 -60.28 20.36 19.64
N VAL A 360 -60.62 19.21 19.04
CA VAL A 360 -59.98 18.77 17.78
C VAL A 360 -60.95 18.92 16.60
N LEU A 361 -62.20 18.45 16.74
CA LEU A 361 -63.20 18.52 15.67
C LEU A 361 -63.54 19.93 15.15
N PRO A 362 -63.59 21.00 15.97
CA PRO A 362 -63.93 22.34 15.46
C PRO A 362 -62.86 22.94 14.55
N THR A 363 -61.64 22.40 14.59
CA THR A 363 -60.47 22.88 13.82
C THR A 363 -60.00 21.89 12.76
N ALA A 364 -60.74 20.78 12.56
CA ALA A 364 -60.40 19.71 11.64
C ALA A 364 -60.94 19.94 10.22
#